data_AF-A0AAU0W0L1-F1
#
_entry.id   AF-A0AAU0W0L1-F1
#
_cell.length_a   1.000
_cell.length_b   1.000
_cell.length_c   1.000
_cell.angle_alpha   90.00
_cell.angle_beta   90.00
_cell.angle_gamma   90.00
#
_symmetry.space_group_name_H-M   'P 1'
#
loop_
_entity.id
_entity.type
_entity.pdbx_description
1 polymer ?
#
loop_
_entity_poly.entity_id
_entity_poly.type
_entity_poly.pdbx_seq_one_letter_code
_entity_poly.pdbx_strand_id
1 'polypeptide(L)' 'MIVSGGNDPDRLFAAVVRADDGKVLAKATGRGTEQYRRVMFDLAPHIGERVYVEVVDRGTGGWGHINVDDVNVPVHRE' A
#
# COMPACT_ATOMS: atom_id res chain seq x y z
N MET A 1 -5.19 -1.73 -5.40
CA MET A 1 -5.42 -0.48 -4.66
C MET A 1 -5.11 0.70 -5.56
N ILE A 2 -5.71 1.85 -5.29
CA ILE A 2 -5.27 3.12 -5.87
C ILE A 2 -4.62 3.97 -4.77
N VAL A 3 -3.58 4.73 -5.14
CA VAL A 3 -2.78 5.55 -4.21
C VAL A 3 -2.54 6.94 -4.80
N SER A 4 -2.61 7.97 -3.95
CA SER A 4 -2.17 9.35 -4.21
C SER A 4 -1.58 9.96 -2.94
N GLY A 5 -1.24 11.26 -2.96
CA GLY A 5 -0.63 11.98 -1.85
C GLY A 5 0.88 12.19 -2.03
N GLY A 6 1.58 12.39 -0.91
CA GLY A 6 3.01 12.70 -0.85
C GLY A 6 3.90 11.60 -1.44
N ASN A 7 5.09 12.01 -1.90
CA ASN A 7 6.12 11.11 -2.44
C ASN A 7 7.23 10.90 -1.41
N ASP A 8 6.92 10.13 -0.36
CA ASP A 8 7.86 9.80 0.70
C ASP A 8 7.70 8.31 1.07
N PRO A 9 8.47 7.40 0.43
CA PRO A 9 8.32 5.96 0.63
C PRO A 9 8.73 5.45 2.03
N ASP A 10 9.27 6.32 2.89
CA ASP A 10 9.68 5.98 4.26
C ASP A 10 8.65 6.44 5.29
N ARG A 11 7.81 7.44 4.96
CA ARG A 11 6.85 8.03 5.89
C ARG A 11 5.40 8.07 5.40
N LEU A 12 5.17 7.96 4.10
CA LEU A 12 3.87 8.09 3.43
C LEU A 12 3.69 6.91 2.46
N PHE A 13 3.16 5.79 2.93
CA PHE A 13 3.00 4.62 2.07
C PHE A 13 1.86 3.70 2.48
N ALA A 14 1.37 2.93 1.52
CA ALA A 14 0.59 1.73 1.75
C ALA A 14 1.48 0.50 1.48
N ALA A 15 1.45 -0.47 2.39
CA ALA A 15 2.22 -1.71 2.29
C ALA A 15 1.34 -2.93 2.46
N VAL A 16 1.73 -4.04 1.85
CA VAL A 16 1.23 -5.37 2.20
C VAL A 16 2.25 -6.04 3.09
N VAL A 17 1.82 -6.45 4.27
CA VAL A 17 2.67 -6.97 5.33
C VAL A 17 2.23 -8.38 5.70
N ARG A 18 3.19 -9.29 5.82
CA ARG A 18 2.94 -10.65 6.29
C ARG A 18 2.68 -10.64 7.79
N ALA A 19 1.57 -11.24 8.21
CA ALA A 19 1.10 -11.16 9.58
C ALA A 19 2.00 -11.93 10.57
N ASP A 20 2.66 -13.00 10.14
CA ASP A 20 3.37 -13.91 11.05
C ASP A 20 4.74 -13.35 11.50
N ASP A 21 5.40 -12.52 10.69
CA ASP A 21 6.74 -11.98 10.98
C ASP A 21 6.87 -10.46 10.77
N GLY A 22 5.80 -9.77 10.37
CA GLY A 22 5.81 -8.33 10.12
C GLY A 22 6.61 -7.93 8.88
N LYS A 23 6.98 -8.87 8.01
CA LYS A 23 7.77 -8.56 6.81
C LYS A 23 6.93 -7.79 5.79
N VAL A 24 7.42 -6.63 5.37
CA VAL A 24 6.86 -5.89 4.23
C VAL A 24 7.14 -6.66 2.94
N LEU A 25 6.07 -7.09 2.27
CA LEU A 25 6.13 -7.86 1.02
C LEU A 25 6.14 -6.95 -0.20
N ALA A 26 5.35 -5.88 -0.16
CA ALA A 26 5.28 -4.86 -1.20
C ALA A 26 4.86 -3.52 -0.59
N LYS A 27 5.28 -2.39 -1.19
CA LYS A 27 4.85 -1.05 -0.78
C LYS A 27 4.66 -0.12 -1.97
N ALA A 28 3.83 0.91 -1.80
CA ALA A 28 3.73 2.04 -2.72
C ALA A 28 3.50 3.36 -1.97
N THR A 29 4.05 4.44 -2.52
CA THR A 29 3.85 5.84 -2.09
C THR A 29 3.11 6.63 -3.18
N GLY A 30 2.60 7.80 -2.81
CA GLY A 30 2.08 8.80 -3.75
C GLY A 30 3.17 9.40 -4.65
N ARG A 31 2.78 10.35 -5.50
CA ARG A 31 3.67 11.04 -6.46
C ARG A 31 3.75 12.55 -6.23
N GLY A 32 3.34 13.03 -5.05
CA GLY A 32 3.20 14.46 -4.77
C GLY A 32 2.00 15.08 -5.50
N THR A 33 0.92 14.32 -5.64
CA THR A 33 -0.31 14.73 -6.33
C THR A 33 -1.49 14.01 -5.72
N GLU A 34 -2.65 14.67 -5.68
CA GLU A 34 -3.93 14.08 -5.25
C GLU A 34 -4.52 13.10 -6.28
N GLN A 35 -4.02 13.12 -7.52
CA GLN A 35 -4.53 12.24 -8.56
C GLN A 35 -4.19 10.78 -8.25
N TYR A 36 -5.22 9.99 -7.98
CA TYR A 36 -5.11 8.55 -7.75
C TYR A 36 -4.50 7.81 -8.94
N ARG A 37 -3.63 6.85 -8.64
CA ARG A 37 -3.07 5.91 -9.61
C ARG A 37 -3.26 4.49 -9.13
N ARG A 38 -3.60 3.60 -10.06
CA ARG A 38 -3.64 2.16 -9.80
C ARG A 38 -2.25 1.61 -9.49
N VAL A 39 -2.18 0.87 -8.39
CA VAL A 39 -1.04 0.08 -7.96
C VAL A 39 -1.49 -1.38 -7.89
N MET A 40 -0.72 -2.24 -8.55
CA MET A 40 -0.90 -3.68 -8.54
C MET A 40 0.36 -4.30 -7.96
N PHE A 41 0.19 -5.19 -7.00
CA PHE A 41 1.25 -6.01 -6.45
C PHE A 41 1.00 -7.45 -6.87
N ASP A 42 2.00 -8.09 -7.45
CA ASP A 42 1.97 -9.54 -7.63
C ASP A 42 2.35 -10.20 -6.30
N LEU A 43 1.36 -10.85 -5.69
CA LEU A 43 1.50 -11.54 -4.41
C LEU A 43 1.22 -13.04 -4.57
N ALA A 44 1.24 -13.57 -5.80
CA ALA A 44 1.08 -15.00 -6.05
C ALA A 44 2.03 -15.89 -5.23
N PRO A 45 3.31 -15.51 -4.99
CA PRO A 45 4.20 -16.28 -4.11
C PRO A 45 3.76 -16.39 -2.64
N HIS A 46 2.78 -15.59 -2.21
CA HIS A 46 2.30 -15.50 -0.83
C HIS A 46 0.89 -16.07 -0.65
N ILE A 47 0.37 -16.82 -1.63
CA ILE A 47 -0.92 -17.52 -1.50
C ILE A 47 -0.88 -18.48 -0.31
N GLY A 48 -1.90 -18.41 0.55
CA GLY A 48 -2.01 -19.20 1.78
C GLY A 48 -1.38 -18.54 3.01
N GLU A 49 -0.58 -17.49 2.85
CA GLU A 49 -0.08 -16.69 3.98
C GLU A 49 -1.13 -15.65 4.42
N ARG A 50 -1.19 -15.37 5.73
CA ARG A 50 -2.00 -14.25 6.24
C ARG A 50 -1.26 -12.95 6.03
N VAL A 51 -1.92 -11.98 5.41
CA VAL A 51 -1.37 -10.64 5.17
C VAL A 51 -2.38 -9.57 5.59
N TYR A 52 -1.88 -8.36 5.83
CA TYR A 52 -2.70 -7.17 6.03
C TYR A 52 -2.15 -6.00 5.20
N VAL A 53 -3.01 -5.02 4.94
CA VAL A 53 -2.60 -3.75 4.35
C VAL A 53 -2.30 -2.79 5.50
N GLU A 54 -1.07 -2.26 5.53
CA GLU A 54 -0.66 -1.20 6.45
C GLU A 54 -0.65 0.13 5.70
N VAL A 55 -1.26 1.17 6.27
CA VAL A 55 -1.18 2.54 5.77
C VAL A 55 -0.40 3.38 6.77
N VAL A 56 0.73 3.93 6.33
CA VAL A 56 1.61 4.76 7.14
C VAL A 56 1.51 6.20 6.66
N ASP A 57 1.03 7.06 7.55
CA ASP A 57 0.97 8.50 7.35
C ASP A 57 1.69 9.20 8.51
N ARG A 58 2.99 9.42 8.31
CA ARG A 58 3.88 10.08 9.30
C ARG A 58 4.49 11.37 8.74
N GLY A 59 3.97 11.87 7.64
CA GLY A 59 4.38 13.16 7.09
C GLY A 59 3.87 14.30 7.98
N THR A 60 4.70 15.32 8.19
CA THR A 60 4.31 16.51 8.97
C THR A 60 4.44 17.81 8.18
N GLY A 61 4.82 17.72 6.90
CA GLY A 61 4.89 18.86 5.98
C GLY A 61 3.54 19.15 5.32
N GLY A 62 3.45 20.22 4.53
CA GLY A 62 2.20 20.62 3.87
C GLY A 62 1.59 19.59 2.91
N TRP A 63 2.43 18.75 2.27
CA TRP A 63 2.03 17.60 1.44
C TRP A 63 2.18 16.26 2.18
N GLY A 64 2.24 16.31 3.51
CA GLY A 64 2.64 15.21 4.38
C GLY A 64 1.53 14.20 4.63
N HIS A 65 0.81 13.74 3.59
CA HIS A 65 -0.27 12.77 3.72
C HIS A 65 -0.22 11.69 2.64
N ILE A 66 -0.92 10.57 2.88
CA ILE A 66 -1.13 9.51 1.90
C ILE A 66 -2.64 9.27 1.72
N ASN A 67 -3.07 9.01 0.48
CA ASN A 67 -4.44 8.61 0.19
C ASN A 67 -4.45 7.19 -0.36
N VAL A 68 -5.40 6.37 0.13
CA VAL A 68 -5.57 4.98 -0.30
C VAL A 68 -7.05 4.71 -0.49
N ASP A 69 -7.38 4.08 -1.62
CA ASP A 69 -8.75 3.66 -1.93
C ASP A 69 -8.73 2.39 -2.80
N ASP A 70 -9.90 1.84 -3.13
CA ASP A 70 -10.12 0.76 -4.09
C ASP A 70 -9.19 -0.44 -3.85
N VAL A 71 -9.09 -0.85 -2.59
CA VAL A 71 -8.30 -2.00 -2.15
C VAL A 71 -9.04 -3.27 -2.57
N ASN A 72 -8.61 -3.83 -3.70
CA ASN A 72 -9.16 -5.07 -4.24
C ASN A 72 -8.17 -6.22 -4.03
N VAL A 73 -8.68 -7.32 -3.49
CA VAL A 73 -7.99 -8.61 -3.41
C VAL A 73 -8.79 -9.59 -4.26
N PRO A 74 -8.33 -9.95 -5.46
CA PRO A 74 -9.01 -10.95 -6.28
C PRO A 74 -8.99 -12.27 -5.52
N VAL A 75 -10.16 -12.81 -5.19
CA VAL A 75 -10.26 -14.19 -4.71
C VAL A 75 -10.14 -15.11 -5.92
N HIS A 76 -9.24 -16.09 -5.87
CA HIS A 76 -9.31 -17.21 -6.80
C HIS A 76 -10.64 -17.93 -6.51
N ARG A 77 -11.59 -17.89 -7.44
CA ARG A 77 -12.76 -18.75 -7.39
C ARG A 77 -12.36 -20.10 -7.97
N GLU A 78 -12.65 -21.18 -7.26
CA GLU A 78 -12.60 -22.53 -7.82
C GLU A 78 -13.66 -22.71 -8.92
#